data_AF-A0A941DMT8-F1
#
_entry.id   AF-A0A941DMT8-F1
#
_cell.length_a   1.000
_cell.length_b   1.000
_cell.length_c   1.000
_cell.angle_alpha   90.00
_cell.angle_beta   90.00
_cell.angle_gamma   90.00
#
_symmetry.space_group_name_H-M   'P 1'
#
loop_
_entity.id
_entity.type
_entity.pdbx_description
1 polymer ?
#
loop_
_entity_poly.entity_id
_entity_poly.type
_entity_poly.pdbx_seq_one_letter_code
_entity_poly.pdbx_strand_id
1 'polypeptide(L)'
;MEETGRLGGKLYGTEKLTSLGSYLEKCGISLKVGDEYLPPGYAGGFSAGEKSLVLRSEPTNYEVWHELTYYQQYRSLGEEAYTAQTRLLKEQHVFDKLESMPKRWESLTPEQIGHARWYIDKVGGLW
;
A
#
# COMPACT_ATOMS: atom_id res chain seq x y z
N MET A 1 -12.55 -21.42 -7.82
CA MET A 1 -12.55 -20.58 -6.60
C MET A 1 -11.63 -19.42 -6.90
N GLU A 2 -12.08 -18.17 -6.73
CA GLU A 2 -11.14 -17.04 -6.74
C GLU A 2 -10.23 -17.18 -5.50
N GLU A 3 -8.92 -17.14 -5.70
CA GLU A 3 -7.98 -17.14 -4.58
C GLU A 3 -8.13 -15.82 -3.82
N THR A 4 -8.39 -15.94 -2.51
CA THR A 4 -8.61 -14.81 -1.62
C THR A 4 -7.46 -14.72 -0.64
N GLY A 5 -6.90 -13.53 -0.50
CA GLY A 5 -5.85 -13.22 0.46
C GLY A 5 -6.42 -12.67 1.76
N ARG A 6 -5.59 -11.89 2.46
CA ARG A 6 -5.95 -11.26 3.73
C ARG A 6 -7.26 -10.47 3.62
N LEU A 7 -8.11 -10.58 4.65
CA LEU A 7 -9.42 -9.91 4.73
C LEU A 7 -10.38 -10.29 3.58
N GLY A 8 -10.21 -11.48 3.00
CA GLY A 8 -11.01 -11.95 1.86
C GLY A 8 -10.71 -11.21 0.55
N GLY A 9 -9.67 -10.39 0.52
CA GLY A 9 -9.33 -9.54 -0.62
C GLY A 9 -8.85 -10.33 -1.82
N LYS A 10 -9.12 -9.81 -3.02
CA LYS A 10 -8.58 -10.36 -4.26
C LYS A 10 -7.06 -10.22 -4.31
N LEU A 11 -6.36 -11.34 -4.55
CA LEU A 11 -4.91 -11.34 -4.76
C LEU A 11 -4.53 -10.44 -5.95
N TYR A 12 -3.40 -9.74 -5.82
CA TYR A 12 -2.90 -8.88 -6.90
C TYR A 12 -2.47 -9.70 -8.13
N GLY A 13 -1.89 -10.88 -7.88
CA GLY A 13 -1.44 -11.84 -8.89
C GLY A 13 0.03 -11.67 -9.27
N THR A 14 0.70 -12.80 -9.54
CA THR A 14 2.15 -12.87 -9.81
C THR A 14 2.57 -12.08 -11.05
N GLU A 15 1.85 -12.18 -12.17
CA GLU A 15 2.16 -11.45 -13.40
C GLU A 15 2.12 -9.92 -13.20
N LYS A 16 1.14 -9.44 -12.41
CA LYS A 16 1.03 -8.02 -12.07
C LYS A 16 2.14 -7.58 -11.12
N LEU A 17 2.54 -8.43 -10.17
CA LEU A 17 3.69 -8.17 -9.29
C LEU A 17 4.98 -8.05 -10.10
N THR A 18 5.22 -8.94 -11.07
CA THR A 18 6.37 -8.85 -11.97
C THR A 18 6.38 -7.54 -12.74
N SER A 19 5.23 -7.18 -13.33
CA SER A 19 5.08 -5.91 -14.08
C SER A 19 5.31 -4.68 -13.19
N LEU A 20 4.78 -4.72 -11.95
CA LEU A 20 4.97 -3.67 -10.96
C LEU A 20 6.45 -3.56 -10.57
N GLY A 21 7.13 -4.69 -10.33
CA GLY A 21 8.55 -4.74 -10.01
C GLY A 21 9.40 -4.09 -11.10
N SER A 22 9.20 -4.46 -12.36
CA SER A 22 9.93 -3.85 -13.48
C SER A 22 9.64 -2.35 -13.63
N TYR A 23 8.43 -1.90 -13.32
CA TYR A 23 8.10 -0.47 -13.31
C TYR A 23 8.82 0.28 -12.19
N LEU A 24 8.78 -0.24 -10.97
CA LEU A 24 9.42 0.37 -9.80
C LEU A 24 10.94 0.43 -9.99
N GLU A 25 11.56 -0.64 -10.51
CA GLU A 25 12.99 -0.71 -10.77
C GLU A 25 13.44 0.38 -11.77
N LYS A 26 12.68 0.60 -12.84
CA LYS A 26 12.93 1.71 -13.80
C LYS A 26 12.84 3.09 -13.15
N CYS A 27 12.09 3.20 -12.05
CA CYS A 27 12.01 4.42 -11.25
C CYS A 27 13.02 4.46 -10.10
N GLY A 28 13.94 3.50 -10.01
CA GLY A 28 14.95 3.41 -8.94
C GLY A 28 14.39 2.96 -7.59
N ILE A 29 13.25 2.25 -7.58
CA ILE A 29 12.65 1.66 -6.37
C ILE A 29 12.72 0.13 -6.47
N SER A 30 13.19 -0.52 -5.41
CA SER A 30 13.17 -1.99 -5.30
C SER A 30 11.82 -2.50 -4.81
N LEU A 31 11.28 -3.54 -5.43
CA LEU A 31 10.12 -4.27 -4.93
C LEU A 31 10.59 -5.52 -4.17
N LYS A 32 10.20 -5.66 -2.90
CA LYS A 32 10.44 -6.86 -2.09
C LYS A 32 9.09 -7.49 -1.74
N VAL A 33 8.90 -8.77 -2.04
CA VAL A 33 7.66 -9.50 -1.75
C VAL A 33 8.01 -10.72 -0.92
N GLY A 34 7.49 -10.79 0.30
CA GLY A 34 7.77 -11.87 1.23
C GLY A 34 7.58 -11.44 2.67
N ASP A 35 6.95 -12.30 3.47
CA ASP A 35 6.72 -12.05 4.90
C ASP A 35 8.04 -11.91 5.68
N GLU A 36 9.15 -12.50 5.18
CA GLU A 36 10.50 -12.39 5.73
C GLU A 36 11.06 -10.96 5.69
N TYR A 37 10.49 -10.09 4.86
CA TYR A 37 10.90 -8.68 4.76
C TYR A 37 10.08 -7.74 5.66
N LEU A 38 9.08 -8.26 6.38
CA LEU A 38 8.17 -7.47 7.20
C LEU A 38 8.24 -7.88 8.68
N PRO A 39 8.11 -6.92 9.61
CA PRO A 39 7.86 -7.26 11.00
C PRO A 39 6.54 -8.01 11.16
N PRO A 40 6.40 -8.87 12.18
CA PRO A 40 5.15 -9.58 12.44
C PRO A 40 3.95 -8.65 12.51
N GLY A 41 2.90 -8.97 11.75
CA GLY A 41 1.64 -8.21 11.72
C GLY A 41 1.58 -7.05 10.73
N TYR A 42 2.66 -6.76 9.99
CA TYR A 42 2.66 -5.76 8.91
C TYR A 42 2.25 -6.40 7.58
N ALA A 43 1.56 -5.63 6.74
CA ALA A 43 1.09 -6.08 5.43
C ALA A 43 1.90 -5.50 4.27
N GLY A 44 2.69 -4.46 4.54
CA GLY A 44 3.53 -3.77 3.57
C GLY A 44 4.25 -2.58 4.20
N GLY A 45 5.07 -1.92 3.40
CA GLY A 45 5.66 -0.63 3.75
C GLY A 45 6.43 -0.03 2.58
N PHE A 46 6.33 1.29 2.40
CA PHE A 46 7.21 2.06 1.52
C PHE A 46 8.27 2.83 2.32
N SER A 47 9.54 2.67 1.94
CA SER A 47 10.69 3.38 2.53
C SER A 47 11.35 4.29 1.49
N ALA A 48 11.28 5.60 1.73
CA ALA A 48 11.97 6.59 0.91
C ALA A 48 13.49 6.46 1.01
N GLY A 49 14.02 6.28 2.23
CA GLY A 49 15.47 6.18 2.46
C GLY A 49 16.09 4.92 1.87
N GLU A 50 15.42 3.77 1.98
CA GLU A 50 15.89 2.53 1.35
C GLU A 50 15.53 2.43 -0.14
N LYS A 51 14.70 3.35 -0.64
CA LYS A 51 14.12 3.28 -1.99
C LYS A 51 13.51 1.91 -2.27
N SER A 52 12.64 1.48 -1.37
CA SER A 52 12.03 0.15 -1.41
C SER A 52 10.53 0.20 -1.13
N LEU A 53 9.79 -0.64 -1.85
CA LEU A 53 8.40 -0.97 -1.55
C LEU A 53 8.38 -2.45 -1.15
N VAL A 54 7.92 -2.73 0.06
CA VAL A 54 7.83 -4.07 0.64
C VAL A 54 6.37 -4.48 0.72
N LEU A 55 6.07 -5.69 0.29
CA LEU A 55 4.76 -6.31 0.41
C LEU A 55 4.90 -7.67 1.08
N ARG A 56 3.86 -8.06 1.81
CA ARG A 56 3.71 -9.42 2.33
C ARG A 56 3.68 -10.46 1.21
N SER A 57 3.82 -11.74 1.58
CA SER A 57 3.53 -12.85 0.67
C SER A 57 2.05 -12.81 0.23
N GLU A 58 1.81 -13.09 -1.05
CA GLU A 58 0.48 -13.12 -1.66
C GLU A 58 -0.37 -11.86 -1.36
N PRO A 59 0.13 -10.66 -1.71
CA PRO A 59 -0.55 -9.43 -1.36
C PRO A 59 -1.85 -9.27 -2.14
N THR A 60 -2.85 -8.73 -1.48
CA THR A 60 -4.13 -8.34 -2.09
C THR A 60 -3.99 -7.02 -2.85
N ASN A 61 -4.96 -6.73 -3.72
CA ASN A 61 -5.06 -5.43 -4.39
C ASN A 61 -5.01 -4.26 -3.39
N TYR A 62 -5.69 -4.40 -2.25
CA TYR A 62 -5.73 -3.38 -1.19
C TYR A 62 -4.33 -3.03 -0.68
N GLU A 63 -3.54 -4.03 -0.32
CA GLU A 63 -2.19 -3.84 0.23
C GLU A 63 -1.26 -3.24 -0.82
N VAL A 64 -1.33 -3.71 -2.06
CA VAL A 64 -0.55 -3.13 -3.16
C VAL A 64 -0.92 -1.67 -3.41
N TRP A 65 -2.21 -1.34 -3.45
CA TRP A 65 -2.65 0.04 -3.70
C TRP A 65 -2.32 0.97 -2.54
N HIS A 66 -2.39 0.48 -1.30
CA HIS A 66 -1.98 1.23 -0.12
C HIS A 66 -0.50 1.63 -0.22
N GLU A 67 0.41 0.65 -0.40
CA GLU A 67 1.84 0.94 -0.47
C GLU A 67 2.25 1.71 -1.72
N LEU A 68 1.60 1.45 -2.85
CA LEU A 68 1.86 2.18 -4.08
C LEU A 68 1.46 3.66 -3.96
N THR A 69 0.46 3.97 -3.15
CA THR A 69 0.04 5.35 -2.91
C THR A 69 1.08 6.12 -2.12
N TYR A 70 1.74 5.51 -1.13
CA TYR A 70 2.90 6.12 -0.46
C TYR A 70 4.01 6.47 -1.46
N TYR A 71 4.35 5.52 -2.33
CA TYR A 71 5.35 5.78 -3.37
C TYR A 71 4.93 6.91 -4.32
N GLN A 72 3.67 6.97 -4.74
CA GLN A 72 3.15 8.03 -5.59
C GLN A 72 3.22 9.40 -4.91
N GLN A 73 2.88 9.47 -3.61
CA GLN A 73 3.02 10.68 -2.81
C GLN A 73 4.48 11.12 -2.74
N TYR A 74 5.40 10.21 -2.43
CA TYR A 74 6.84 10.45 -2.43
C TYR A 74 7.33 10.99 -3.77
N ARG A 75 6.94 10.35 -4.89
CA ARG A 75 7.33 10.79 -6.23
C ARG A 75 6.81 12.18 -6.56
N SER A 76 5.63 12.54 -6.06
CA SER A 76 5.02 13.85 -6.29
C SER A 76 5.65 14.97 -5.46
N LEU A 77 6.06 14.68 -4.22
CA LEU A 77 6.58 15.67 -3.28
C LEU A 77 8.11 15.80 -3.34
N GLY A 78 8.81 14.73 -3.70
CA GLY A 78 10.24 14.59 -3.49
C GLY A 78 10.58 14.13 -2.07
N GLU A 79 11.82 13.68 -1.89
CA GLU A 79 12.28 13.01 -0.66
C GLU A 79 12.22 13.90 0.58
N GLU A 80 12.65 15.15 0.47
CA GLU A 80 12.70 16.09 1.59
C GLU A 80 11.29 16.36 2.14
N ALA A 81 10.36 16.79 1.27
CA ALA A 81 8.99 17.11 1.65
C ALA A 81 8.23 15.87 2.13
N TYR A 82 8.42 14.71 1.48
CA TYR A 82 7.81 13.46 1.93
C TYR A 82 8.34 13.02 3.30
N THR A 83 9.64 13.12 3.54
CA THR A 83 10.24 12.68 4.80
C THR A 83 9.87 13.61 5.96
N ALA A 84 9.66 14.89 5.69
CA ALA A 84 9.20 15.86 6.68
C ALA A 84 7.75 15.62 7.17
N GLN A 85 6.93 14.86 6.43
CA GLN A 85 5.56 14.56 6.84
C GLN A 85 5.52 13.60 8.04
N THR A 86 4.61 13.87 8.96
CA THR A 86 4.27 12.95 10.04
C THR A 86 3.60 11.69 9.50
N ARG A 87 3.58 10.60 10.29
CA ARG A 87 2.84 9.39 9.94
C ARG A 87 1.39 9.68 9.61
N LEU A 88 0.70 10.47 10.44
CA LEU A 88 -0.70 10.83 10.23
C LEU A 88 -0.94 11.47 8.85
N LEU A 89 -0.09 12.41 8.43
CA LEU A 89 -0.25 13.06 7.13
C LEU A 89 -0.10 12.10 5.95
N LYS A 90 0.81 11.12 6.07
CA LYS A 90 1.01 10.11 5.03
C LYS A 90 -0.16 9.13 4.98
N GLU A 91 -0.58 8.63 6.14
CA GLU A 91 -1.71 7.71 6.28
C GLU A 91 -3.02 8.33 5.80
N GLN A 92 -3.28 9.60 6.17
CA GLN A 92 -4.45 10.34 5.69
C GLN A 92 -4.45 10.46 4.18
N HIS A 93 -3.31 10.81 3.58
CA HIS A 93 -3.19 10.89 2.13
C HIS A 93 -3.49 9.55 1.45
N VAL A 94 -2.98 8.45 1.99
CA VAL A 94 -3.27 7.11 1.44
C VAL A 94 -4.75 6.77 1.56
N PHE A 95 -5.35 7.04 2.72
CA PHE A 95 -6.78 6.81 2.93
C PHE A 95 -7.63 7.61 1.92
N ASP A 96 -7.44 8.93 1.87
CA ASP A 96 -8.18 9.83 0.97
C ASP A 96 -8.07 9.38 -0.48
N LYS A 97 -6.86 8.96 -0.89
CA LYS A 97 -6.60 8.54 -2.27
C LYS A 97 -7.24 7.20 -2.62
N LEU A 98 -7.26 6.26 -1.68
CA LEU A 98 -7.95 4.98 -1.87
C LEU A 98 -9.46 5.19 -1.96
N GLU A 99 -10.03 6.00 -1.06
CA GLU A 99 -11.46 6.29 -1.02
C GLU A 99 -11.92 7.12 -2.24
N SER A 100 -11.09 8.05 -2.72
CA SER A 100 -11.40 8.87 -3.90
C SER A 100 -11.38 8.10 -5.23
N MET A 101 -11.15 6.78 -5.24
CA MET A 101 -11.13 5.94 -6.44
C MET A 101 -12.30 4.94 -6.43
N PRO A 102 -13.52 5.35 -6.87
CA PRO A 102 -14.74 4.56 -6.68
C PRO A 102 -14.62 3.11 -7.15
N LYS A 103 -14.11 2.89 -8.37
CA LYS A 103 -13.93 1.53 -8.92
C LYS A 103 -13.00 0.63 -8.10
N ARG A 104 -11.99 1.20 -7.45
CA ARG A 104 -11.06 0.44 -6.59
C ARG A 104 -11.67 0.23 -5.22
N TRP A 105 -12.20 1.30 -4.64
CA TRP A 105 -12.83 1.28 -3.32
C TRP A 105 -14.02 0.30 -3.26
N GLU A 106 -14.91 0.35 -4.24
CA GLU A 106 -16.07 -0.54 -4.35
C GLU A 106 -15.69 -1.99 -4.66
N SER A 107 -14.45 -2.23 -5.11
CA SER A 107 -13.92 -3.59 -5.33
C SER A 107 -13.29 -4.21 -4.08
N LEU A 108 -13.16 -3.44 -2.99
CA LEU A 108 -12.66 -3.93 -1.72
C LEU A 108 -13.76 -4.68 -0.96
N THR A 109 -13.35 -5.65 -0.15
CA THR A 109 -14.29 -6.34 0.75
C THR A 109 -14.75 -5.41 1.87
N PRO A 110 -15.92 -5.67 2.50
CA PRO A 110 -16.33 -4.95 3.69
C PRO A 110 -15.27 -4.96 4.80
N GLU A 111 -14.53 -6.06 4.96
CA GLU A 111 -13.44 -6.21 5.93
C GLU A 111 -12.24 -5.32 5.60
N GLN A 112 -11.90 -5.15 4.31
CA GLN A 112 -10.84 -4.23 3.88
C GLN A 112 -11.21 -2.77 4.09
N ILE A 113 -12.46 -2.40 3.76
CA ILE A 113 -12.98 -1.05 4.02
C ILE A 113 -13.03 -0.77 5.52
N GLY A 114 -13.54 -1.72 6.31
CA GLY A 114 -13.56 -1.63 7.77
C GLY A 114 -12.17 -1.51 8.38
N HIS A 115 -11.20 -2.27 7.87
CA HIS A 115 -9.80 -2.18 8.27
C HIS A 115 -9.20 -0.81 7.92
N ALA A 116 -9.42 -0.29 6.71
CA ALA A 116 -8.92 1.02 6.30
C ALA A 116 -9.41 2.14 7.22
N ARG A 117 -10.73 2.14 7.53
CA ARG A 117 -11.37 3.10 8.44
C ARG A 117 -10.87 2.98 9.87
N TRP A 118 -10.85 1.76 10.42
CA TRP A 118 -10.29 1.52 11.75
C TRP A 118 -8.83 1.97 11.86
N TYR A 119 -8.03 1.73 10.81
CA TYR A 119 -6.62 2.06 10.84
C TYR A 119 -6.37 3.57 10.77
N ILE A 120 -7.11 4.30 9.92
CA ILE A 120 -7.00 5.77 9.89
C ILE A 120 -7.48 6.39 11.20
N ASP A 121 -8.56 5.88 11.82
CA ASP A 121 -9.02 6.30 13.16
C ASP A 121 -7.94 6.06 14.21
N LYS A 122 -7.31 4.87 14.20
CA LYS A 122 -6.26 4.49 15.15
C LYS A 122 -5.03 5.40 15.08
N VAL A 123 -4.66 5.89 13.89
CA VAL A 123 -3.53 6.81 13.73
C VAL A 123 -3.92 8.28 13.98
N GLY A 124 -5.20 8.56 14.23
CA GLY A 124 -5.73 9.88 14.56
C GLY A 124 -6.20 10.70 13.35
N GLY A 125 -6.49 10.04 12.22
CA GLY A 125 -7.03 10.66 11.01
C GLY A 125 -8.55 10.68 10.97
N LEU A 126 -9.09 10.99 9.80
CA LEU A 126 -10.52 11.19 9.53
C LEU A 126 -10.94 10.43 8.26
N TRP A 127 -12.21 10.04 8.20
CA TRP A 127 -12.87 9.43 7.05
C TRP A 127 -14.36 9.76 7.00
#